data_AF-A0A935WNQ4-F1
#
_entry.id   AF-A0A935WNQ4-F1
#
_cell.length_a   1.000
_cell.length_b   1.000
_cell.length_c   1.000
_cell.angle_alpha   90.00
_cell.angle_beta   90.00
_cell.angle_gamma   90.00
#
_symmetry.space_group_name_H-M   'P 1'
#
loop_
_entity.id
_entity.type
_entity.pdbx_description
1 polymer ?
#
loop_
_entity_poly.entity_id
_entity_poly.type
_entity_poly.pdbx_seq_one_letter_code
_entity_poly.pdbx_strand_id
1 'polypeptide(L)'
;MSSIAGVGLTTMLASRTISSMRDQLAELQRQLGTGKKSETYGGLGLDSGLVLNMRAQLARTDTFKTTISSVGLRVNLMNTSLQRIGDLRDETRSDLFAPFDYELVSGGQSAAQRSASGRLSEMLTLLNGDAGGRYLFSGRATETPAVDTYANIIEGDGARAGLKQLISERLQADQGADGRGRLVVNPAAGSVVSIQDDPGHPFGFKIAGATSSFGATIAHTLPNLSIDLGAANPPEGGTVRVQFTLPDGSSTAIELTATTTSPPKPNQFLIGATPADTAANITAALDTQIQRFAQTDLAAASAIQAGNEYFATDAANPPLRVDGPPFDTATGLIAGTPANTVSGT
;
A
#
# COMPACT_ATOMS: atom_id res chain seq x y z
N MET A 1 -76.06 -76.70 -40.99
CA MET A 1 -74.79 -76.60 -40.21
C MET A 1 -74.39 -75.13 -40.06
N SER A 2 -75.03 -74.40 -39.15
CA SER A 2 -74.64 -73.03 -38.78
C SER A 2 -75.13 -72.74 -37.37
N SER A 3 -74.34 -71.98 -36.60
CA SER A 3 -74.54 -71.46 -35.23
C SER A 3 -74.07 -72.29 -34.01
N ILE A 4 -72.81 -72.73 -34.00
CA ILE A 4 -72.04 -72.98 -32.74
C ILE A 4 -70.83 -72.01 -32.61
N ALA A 5 -70.72 -71.01 -33.50
CA ALA A 5 -69.63 -70.02 -33.46
C ALA A 5 -69.96 -68.73 -32.66
N GLY A 6 -71.21 -68.54 -32.21
CA GLY A 6 -71.67 -67.27 -31.62
C GLY A 6 -71.28 -67.05 -30.14
N VAL A 7 -71.24 -68.11 -29.33
CA VAL A 7 -70.96 -68.00 -27.87
C VAL A 7 -69.45 -67.93 -27.60
N GLY A 8 -68.63 -68.65 -28.37
CA GLY A 8 -67.16 -68.56 -28.26
C GLY A 8 -66.59 -67.19 -28.65
N LEU A 9 -67.22 -66.50 -29.62
CA LEU A 9 -66.82 -65.15 -30.00
C LEU A 9 -67.20 -64.12 -28.93
N THR A 10 -68.41 -64.19 -28.36
CA THR A 10 -68.85 -63.25 -27.31
C THR A 10 -68.12 -63.49 -25.99
N THR A 11 -67.83 -64.73 -25.61
CA THR A 11 -67.00 -65.05 -24.44
C THR A 11 -65.53 -64.68 -24.65
N MET A 12 -64.96 -64.84 -25.86
CA MET A 12 -63.61 -64.34 -26.15
C MET A 12 -63.54 -62.81 -26.19
N LEU A 13 -64.56 -62.14 -26.72
CA LEU A 13 -64.67 -60.68 -26.70
C LEU A 13 -64.83 -60.15 -25.26
N ALA A 14 -65.67 -60.79 -24.45
CA ALA A 14 -65.84 -60.47 -23.03
C ALA A 14 -64.59 -60.76 -22.18
N SER A 15 -63.87 -61.85 -22.48
CA SER A 15 -62.61 -62.18 -21.81
C SER A 15 -61.51 -61.18 -22.16
N ARG A 16 -61.42 -60.74 -23.43
CA ARG A 16 -60.47 -59.70 -23.85
C ARG A 16 -60.79 -58.34 -23.25
N THR A 17 -62.06 -57.96 -23.14
CA THR A 17 -62.44 -56.69 -22.50
C THR A 17 -62.19 -56.71 -20.99
N ILE A 18 -62.46 -57.83 -20.30
CA ILE A 18 -62.16 -57.97 -18.87
C ILE A 18 -60.65 -57.96 -18.61
N SER A 19 -59.85 -58.62 -19.46
CA SER A 19 -58.38 -58.55 -19.36
C SER A 19 -57.88 -57.12 -19.58
N SER A 20 -58.39 -56.44 -20.60
CA SER A 20 -58.05 -55.03 -20.87
C SER A 20 -58.45 -54.10 -19.73
N MET A 21 -59.60 -54.33 -19.07
CA MET A 21 -60.01 -53.53 -17.90
C MET A 21 -59.12 -53.81 -16.69
N ARG A 22 -58.67 -55.05 -16.48
CA ARG A 22 -57.72 -55.40 -15.42
C ARG A 22 -56.35 -54.75 -15.66
N ASP A 23 -55.87 -54.74 -16.90
CA ASP A 23 -54.62 -54.10 -17.27
C ASP A 23 -54.71 -52.57 -17.09
N GLN A 24 -55.83 -51.96 -17.47
CA GLN A 24 -56.09 -50.54 -17.23
C GLN A 24 -56.21 -50.20 -15.74
N LEU A 25 -56.87 -51.04 -14.95
CA LEU A 25 -56.96 -50.83 -13.49
C LEU A 25 -55.59 -50.97 -12.82
N ALA A 26 -54.78 -51.93 -13.24
CA ALA A 26 -53.41 -52.09 -12.74
C ALA A 26 -52.55 -50.86 -13.09
N GLU A 27 -52.67 -50.35 -14.32
CA GLU A 27 -51.95 -49.15 -14.74
C GLU A 27 -52.42 -47.89 -13.99
N LEU A 28 -53.72 -47.71 -13.79
CA LEU A 28 -54.25 -46.58 -12.99
C LEU A 28 -53.85 -46.69 -11.51
N GLN A 29 -53.83 -47.89 -10.94
CA GLN A 29 -53.31 -48.12 -9.60
C GLN A 29 -51.81 -47.79 -9.50
N ARG A 30 -51.03 -48.14 -10.53
CA ARG A 30 -49.59 -47.80 -10.63
C ARG A 30 -49.38 -46.29 -10.78
N GLN A 31 -50.14 -45.62 -11.64
CA GLN A 31 -50.10 -44.17 -11.81
C GLN A 31 -50.52 -43.44 -10.54
N LEU A 32 -51.51 -43.96 -9.81
CA LEU A 32 -51.94 -43.42 -8.51
C LEU A 32 -50.84 -43.60 -7.45
N GLY A 33 -50.19 -44.76 -7.42
CA GLY A 33 -49.11 -45.05 -6.46
C GLY A 33 -47.82 -44.26 -6.73
N THR A 34 -47.49 -44.04 -8.00
CA THR A 34 -46.25 -43.32 -8.40
C THR A 34 -46.44 -41.84 -8.67
N GLY A 35 -47.69 -41.38 -8.85
CA GLY A 35 -48.03 -40.06 -9.36
C GLY A 35 -47.56 -39.80 -10.80
N LYS A 36 -47.11 -40.82 -11.55
CA LYS A 36 -46.45 -40.67 -12.85
C LYS A 36 -47.19 -41.44 -13.94
N LYS A 37 -47.51 -40.76 -15.05
CA LYS A 37 -48.13 -41.34 -16.27
C LYS A 37 -47.36 -42.55 -16.83
N SER A 38 -46.03 -42.55 -16.73
CA SER A 38 -45.20 -43.72 -17.06
C SER A 38 -43.93 -43.73 -16.22
N GLU A 39 -43.44 -44.93 -15.87
CA GLU A 39 -42.15 -45.14 -15.20
C GLU A 39 -40.97 -45.14 -16.17
N THR A 40 -41.21 -45.42 -17.45
CA THR A 40 -40.17 -45.50 -18.47
C THR A 40 -40.36 -44.39 -19.51
N TYR A 41 -39.26 -43.91 -20.06
CA TYR A 41 -39.31 -42.89 -21.12
C TYR A 41 -39.99 -43.42 -22.39
N GLY A 42 -39.88 -44.73 -22.67
CA GLY A 42 -40.58 -45.38 -23.78
C GLY A 42 -42.10 -45.36 -23.65
N GLY A 43 -42.63 -45.42 -22.43
CA GLY A 43 -44.07 -45.33 -22.17
C GLY A 43 -44.65 -43.91 -22.24
N LEU A 44 -43.83 -42.89 -22.51
CA LEU A 44 -44.25 -41.50 -22.74
C LEU A 44 -44.42 -41.17 -24.24
N GLY A 45 -43.98 -42.04 -25.16
CA GLY A 45 -44.11 -41.83 -26.60
C GLY A 45 -43.42 -40.54 -27.08
N LEU A 46 -44.14 -39.71 -27.85
CA LEU A 46 -43.64 -38.43 -28.38
C LEU A 46 -43.25 -37.42 -27.27
N ASP A 47 -43.86 -37.52 -26.08
CA ASP A 47 -43.59 -36.62 -24.95
C ASP A 47 -42.24 -36.91 -24.26
N SER A 48 -41.61 -38.06 -24.56
CA SER A 48 -40.33 -38.47 -23.96
C SER A 48 -39.20 -37.47 -24.22
N GLY A 49 -39.14 -36.89 -25.43
CA GLY A 49 -38.15 -35.87 -25.79
C GLY A 49 -38.34 -34.57 -25.01
N LEU A 50 -39.59 -34.15 -24.79
CA LEU A 50 -39.92 -32.98 -23.96
C LEU A 50 -39.52 -33.20 -22.50
N VAL A 51 -39.85 -34.36 -21.94
CA VAL A 51 -39.51 -34.70 -20.55
C VAL A 51 -38.00 -34.80 -20.34
N LEU A 52 -37.25 -35.36 -21.30
CA LEU A 52 -35.79 -35.39 -21.26
C LEU A 52 -35.20 -33.98 -21.31
N ASN A 53 -35.71 -33.10 -22.18
CA ASN A 53 -35.29 -31.71 -22.25
C ASN A 53 -35.57 -30.96 -20.94
N MET A 54 -36.78 -31.10 -20.38
CA MET A 54 -37.15 -30.50 -19.09
C MET A 54 -36.26 -31.00 -17.95
N ARG A 55 -35.94 -32.29 -17.90
CA ARG A 55 -35.00 -32.83 -16.91
C ARG A 55 -33.59 -32.26 -17.08
N ALA A 56 -33.10 -32.13 -18.32
CA ALA A 56 -31.82 -31.49 -18.61
C ALA A 56 -31.84 -29.98 -18.24
N GLN A 57 -32.97 -29.29 -18.41
CA GLN A 57 -33.15 -27.91 -17.99
C GLN A 57 -33.20 -27.77 -16.45
N LEU A 58 -33.84 -28.69 -15.74
CA LEU A 58 -33.84 -28.73 -14.27
C LEU A 58 -32.42 -28.97 -13.74
N ALA A 59 -31.69 -29.95 -14.28
CA ALA A 59 -30.31 -30.21 -13.88
C ALA A 59 -29.38 -29.00 -14.11
N ARG A 60 -29.57 -28.28 -15.23
CA ARG A 60 -28.87 -27.00 -15.48
C ARG A 60 -29.26 -25.94 -14.46
N THR A 61 -30.55 -25.79 -14.16
CA THR A 61 -31.06 -24.85 -13.14
C THR A 61 -30.46 -25.13 -11.76
N ASP A 62 -30.39 -26.40 -11.35
CA ASP A 62 -29.81 -26.76 -10.06
C ASP A 62 -28.29 -26.49 -10.03
N THR A 63 -27.58 -26.74 -11.13
CA THR A 63 -26.17 -26.35 -11.28
C THR A 63 -25.98 -24.84 -11.17
N PHE A 64 -26.87 -24.03 -11.78
CA PHE A 64 -26.85 -22.58 -11.65
C PHE A 64 -27.11 -22.15 -10.20
N LYS A 65 -28.05 -22.78 -9.48
CA LYS A 65 -28.28 -22.48 -8.05
C LYS A 65 -27.02 -22.73 -7.21
N THR A 66 -26.35 -23.87 -7.40
CA THR A 66 -25.10 -24.16 -6.68
C THR A 66 -24.01 -23.13 -7.00
N THR A 67 -23.91 -22.71 -8.27
CA THR A 67 -22.96 -21.66 -8.69
C THR A 67 -23.31 -20.31 -8.07
N ILE A 68 -24.59 -19.92 -8.06
CA ILE A 68 -25.06 -18.68 -7.42
C ILE A 68 -24.76 -18.69 -5.93
N SER A 69 -25.00 -19.81 -5.23
CA SER A 69 -24.69 -19.92 -3.81
C SER A 69 -23.20 -19.79 -3.51
N SER A 70 -22.32 -20.41 -4.33
CA SER A 70 -20.87 -20.31 -4.14
C SER A 70 -20.33 -18.91 -4.45
N VAL A 71 -20.84 -18.27 -5.51
CA VAL A 71 -20.53 -16.86 -5.82
C VAL A 71 -21.03 -15.95 -4.71
N GLY A 72 -22.24 -16.17 -4.20
CA GLY A 72 -22.80 -15.40 -3.09
C GLY A 72 -21.95 -15.51 -1.82
N LEU A 73 -21.48 -16.71 -1.46
CA LEU A 73 -20.56 -16.88 -0.33
C LEU A 73 -19.26 -16.09 -0.55
N ARG A 74 -18.66 -16.17 -1.74
CA ARG A 74 -17.42 -15.46 -2.05
C ARG A 74 -17.60 -13.94 -2.00
N VAL A 75 -18.68 -13.41 -2.58
CA VAL A 75 -18.99 -11.97 -2.54
C VAL A 75 -19.21 -11.50 -1.10
N ASN A 76 -19.90 -12.29 -0.27
CA ASN A 76 -20.07 -11.96 1.14
C ASN A 76 -18.74 -11.93 1.90
N LEU A 77 -17.87 -12.93 1.69
CA LEU A 77 -16.53 -12.95 2.29
C LEU A 77 -15.69 -11.76 1.83
N MET A 78 -15.70 -11.44 0.52
CA MET A 78 -15.02 -10.25 0.00
C MET A 78 -15.54 -8.97 0.66
N ASN A 79 -16.86 -8.82 0.79
CA ASN A 79 -17.46 -7.65 1.42
C ASN A 79 -17.07 -7.53 2.90
N THR A 80 -17.08 -8.64 3.66
CA THR A 80 -16.63 -8.65 5.06
C THR A 80 -15.14 -8.31 5.19
N SER A 81 -14.28 -8.85 4.32
CA SER A 81 -12.85 -8.49 4.31
C SER A 81 -12.64 -7.01 4.01
N LEU A 82 -13.35 -6.45 3.02
CA LEU A 82 -13.25 -5.03 2.68
C LEU A 82 -13.79 -4.11 3.79
N GLN A 83 -14.85 -4.52 4.50
CA GLN A 83 -15.34 -3.82 5.68
C GLN A 83 -14.27 -3.78 6.78
N ARG A 84 -13.67 -4.94 7.11
CA ARG A 84 -12.60 -4.99 8.12
C ARG A 84 -11.38 -4.16 7.72
N ILE A 85 -11.01 -4.15 6.44
CA ILE A 85 -9.94 -3.27 5.92
C ILE A 85 -10.31 -1.79 6.13
N GLY A 86 -11.57 -1.42 5.89
CA GLY A 86 -12.09 -0.08 6.19
C GLY A 86 -11.97 0.27 7.67
N ASP A 87 -12.35 -0.65 8.57
CA ASP A 87 -12.25 -0.46 10.01
C ASP A 87 -10.79 -0.29 10.45
N LEU A 88 -9.87 -1.14 9.95
CA LEU A 88 -8.43 -1.07 10.24
C LEU A 88 -7.82 0.28 9.83
N ARG A 89 -8.27 0.85 8.71
CA ARG A 89 -7.86 2.20 8.27
C ARG A 89 -8.33 3.26 9.28
N ASP A 90 -9.59 3.18 9.70
CA ASP A 90 -10.17 4.17 10.61
C ASP A 90 -9.55 4.06 12.01
N GLU A 91 -9.25 2.85 12.49
CA GLU A 91 -8.47 2.59 13.70
C GLU A 91 -7.04 3.17 13.59
N THR A 92 -6.35 2.96 12.46
CA THR A 92 -5.02 3.55 12.21
C THR A 92 -5.05 5.06 12.26
N ARG A 93 -6.07 5.67 11.65
CA ARG A 93 -6.27 7.12 11.71
C ARG A 93 -6.51 7.59 13.15
N SER A 94 -7.32 6.88 13.94
CA SER A 94 -7.60 7.23 15.33
C SER A 94 -6.36 7.21 16.21
N ASP A 95 -5.49 6.21 16.05
CA ASP A 95 -4.22 6.12 16.78
C ASP A 95 -3.29 7.30 16.48
N LEU A 96 -3.41 7.91 15.30
CA LEU A 96 -2.60 9.07 14.93
C LEU A 96 -3.08 10.39 15.56
N PHE A 97 -4.24 10.42 16.20
CA PHE A 97 -4.79 11.62 16.86
C PHE A 97 -4.82 11.53 18.38
N ALA A 98 -4.56 10.35 18.97
CA ALA A 98 -4.38 10.23 20.40
C ALA A 98 -3.09 10.94 20.84
N PRO A 99 -3.03 11.56 22.03
CA PRO A 99 -1.80 12.17 22.52
C PRO A 99 -0.70 11.10 22.55
N PHE A 100 0.26 11.23 21.65
CA PHE A 100 1.34 10.26 21.49
C PHE A 100 2.28 10.36 22.68
N ASP A 101 2.37 9.28 23.45
CA ASP A 101 3.54 9.08 24.28
C ASP A 101 4.67 8.60 23.36
N TYR A 102 5.76 9.38 23.27
CA TYR A 102 6.97 8.99 22.53
C TYR A 102 7.80 7.97 23.33
N GLU A 103 7.13 7.09 24.07
CA GLU A 103 7.77 6.02 24.79
C GLU A 103 8.16 4.93 23.79
N LEU A 104 9.46 4.79 23.55
CA LEU A 104 10.00 3.73 22.73
C LEU A 104 9.71 2.40 23.42
N VAL A 105 8.97 1.53 22.74
CA VAL A 105 8.75 0.15 23.21
C VAL A 105 9.99 -0.68 22.88
N SER A 106 10.23 -1.77 23.61
CA SER A 106 11.32 -2.72 23.34
C SER A 106 11.44 -3.04 21.85
N GLY A 107 12.60 -2.69 21.25
CA GLY A 107 12.87 -2.81 19.82
C GLY A 107 13.08 -1.48 19.07
N GLY A 108 12.99 -0.33 19.75
CA GLY A 108 13.29 0.99 19.13
C GLY A 108 12.17 1.54 18.23
N GLN A 109 10.97 0.96 18.31
CA GLN A 109 9.78 1.43 17.62
C GLN A 109 8.83 2.13 18.60
N SER A 110 8.11 3.14 18.13
CA SER A 110 7.00 3.72 18.91
C SER A 110 5.82 2.74 18.97
N ALA A 111 4.96 2.89 19.99
CA ALA A 111 3.73 2.11 20.07
C ALA A 111 2.86 2.24 18.80
N ALA A 112 2.80 3.45 18.23
CA ALA A 112 2.09 3.72 16.97
C ALA A 112 2.67 2.94 15.78
N GLN A 113 4.00 2.88 15.65
CA GLN A 113 4.65 2.09 14.59
C GLN A 113 4.33 0.59 14.72
N ARG A 114 4.31 0.07 15.94
CA ARG A 114 3.96 -1.33 16.20
C ARG A 114 2.50 -1.62 15.86
N SER A 115 1.56 -0.77 16.28
CA SER A 115 0.15 -0.90 15.91
C SER A 115 -0.05 -0.84 14.40
N ALA A 116 0.59 0.13 13.71
CA ALA A 116 0.53 0.25 12.26
C ALA A 116 1.05 -1.02 11.55
N SER A 117 2.17 -1.59 12.02
CA SER A 117 2.71 -2.84 11.48
C SER A 117 1.74 -4.02 11.61
N GLY A 118 1.11 -4.17 12.78
CA GLY A 118 0.13 -5.24 13.03
C GLY A 118 -1.10 -5.12 12.13
N ARG A 119 -1.63 -3.90 11.98
CA ARG A 119 -2.80 -3.64 11.12
C ARG A 119 -2.47 -3.83 9.63
N LEU A 120 -1.29 -3.42 9.17
CA LEU A 120 -0.86 -3.71 7.80
C LEU A 120 -0.75 -5.22 7.55
N SER A 121 -0.18 -5.97 8.51
CA SER A 121 -0.13 -7.44 8.41
C SER A 121 -1.52 -8.08 8.36
N GLU A 122 -2.48 -7.56 9.14
CA GLU A 122 -3.87 -8.03 9.11
C GLU A 122 -4.53 -7.73 7.76
N MET A 123 -4.35 -6.51 7.23
CA MET A 123 -4.85 -6.11 5.92
C MET A 123 -4.33 -7.02 4.79
N LEU A 124 -3.03 -7.32 4.77
CA LEU A 124 -2.43 -8.22 3.78
C LEU A 124 -2.98 -9.65 3.91
N THR A 125 -3.25 -10.10 5.14
CA THR A 125 -3.87 -11.41 5.39
C THR A 125 -5.30 -11.48 4.85
N LEU A 126 -6.09 -10.41 5.03
CA LEU A 126 -7.45 -10.30 4.50
C LEU A 126 -7.48 -10.27 2.96
N LEU A 127 -6.53 -9.56 2.34
CA LEU A 127 -6.36 -9.52 0.88
C LEU A 127 -5.93 -10.88 0.31
N ASN A 128 -5.17 -11.67 1.08
CA ASN A 128 -4.82 -13.04 0.74
C ASN A 128 -5.87 -14.07 1.22
N GLY A 129 -7.09 -13.65 1.51
CA GLY A 129 -8.18 -14.54 1.92
C GLY A 129 -8.56 -15.56 0.84
N ASP A 130 -8.78 -16.80 1.28
CA ASP A 130 -9.16 -17.95 0.44
C ASP A 130 -10.61 -18.38 0.67
N ALA A 131 -11.30 -18.78 -0.40
CA ALA A 131 -12.62 -19.42 -0.31
C ALA A 131 -12.70 -20.68 -1.19
N GLY A 132 -12.33 -21.81 -0.58
CA GLY A 132 -12.40 -23.13 -1.20
C GLY A 132 -11.26 -23.37 -2.18
N GLY A 133 -10.03 -23.00 -1.79
CA GLY A 133 -8.82 -23.12 -2.60
C GLY A 133 -8.74 -22.08 -3.73
N ARG A 134 -9.49 -20.99 -3.62
CA ARG A 134 -9.40 -19.85 -4.53
C ARG A 134 -9.26 -18.54 -3.76
N TYR A 135 -8.17 -17.83 -4.03
CA TYR A 135 -7.95 -16.48 -3.54
C TYR A 135 -9.01 -15.53 -4.07
N LEU A 136 -9.54 -14.71 -3.16
CA LEU A 136 -10.67 -13.84 -3.43
C LEU A 136 -10.27 -12.57 -4.22
N PHE A 137 -9.05 -12.06 -3.99
CA PHE A 137 -8.64 -10.75 -4.52
C PHE A 137 -7.59 -10.83 -5.64
N SER A 138 -7.15 -12.03 -6.03
CA SER A 138 -6.13 -12.23 -7.10
C SER A 138 -6.71 -12.19 -8.53
N GLY A 139 -7.93 -11.70 -8.68
CA GLY A 139 -8.62 -11.56 -9.97
C GLY A 139 -8.77 -12.90 -10.70
N ARG A 140 -8.08 -13.04 -11.84
CA ARG A 140 -8.12 -14.26 -12.67
C ARG A 140 -7.14 -15.35 -12.19
N ALA A 141 -6.16 -14.99 -11.38
CA ALA A 141 -5.13 -15.90 -10.89
C ALA A 141 -5.56 -16.51 -9.55
N THR A 142 -6.63 -17.31 -9.57
CA THR A 142 -7.29 -17.77 -8.33
C THR A 142 -6.44 -18.68 -7.45
N GLU A 143 -5.36 -19.24 -7.98
CA GLU A 143 -4.49 -20.19 -7.28
C GLU A 143 -3.24 -19.50 -6.67
N THR A 144 -3.12 -18.18 -6.82
CA THR A 144 -1.99 -17.40 -6.29
C THR A 144 -2.49 -16.31 -5.34
N PRO A 145 -1.77 -16.03 -4.24
CA PRO A 145 -2.06 -14.87 -3.39
C PRO A 145 -2.20 -13.58 -4.19
N ALA A 146 -2.98 -12.63 -3.67
CA ALA A 146 -3.15 -11.33 -4.32
C ALA A 146 -1.95 -10.41 -4.05
N VAL A 147 -1.33 -10.52 -2.87
CA VAL A 147 -0.22 -9.67 -2.43
C VAL A 147 0.89 -10.48 -1.79
N ASP A 148 2.11 -9.96 -1.80
CA ASP A 148 3.25 -10.55 -1.09
C ASP A 148 3.04 -10.52 0.44
N THR A 149 3.84 -11.29 1.18
CA THR A 149 3.73 -11.33 2.65
C THR A 149 4.23 -10.04 3.29
N TYR A 150 3.73 -9.70 4.48
CA TYR A 150 4.22 -8.56 5.26
C TYR A 150 5.75 -8.59 5.42
N ALA A 151 6.33 -9.76 5.72
CA ALA A 151 7.77 -9.91 5.88
C ALA A 151 8.52 -9.57 4.59
N ASN A 152 8.09 -10.09 3.43
CA ASN A 152 8.71 -9.78 2.15
C ASN A 152 8.56 -8.28 1.80
N ILE A 153 7.39 -7.70 2.03
CA ILE A 153 7.11 -6.29 1.72
C ILE A 153 8.03 -5.36 2.54
N ILE A 154 8.29 -5.69 3.81
CA ILE A 154 9.08 -4.83 4.70
C ILE A 154 10.58 -5.10 4.59
N GLU A 155 10.99 -6.36 4.65
CA GLU A 155 12.40 -6.77 4.71
C GLU A 155 12.99 -7.11 3.33
N GLY A 156 12.15 -7.52 2.38
CA GLY A 156 12.58 -8.21 1.16
C GLY A 156 12.70 -9.72 1.38
N ASP A 157 13.16 -10.44 0.35
CA ASP A 157 13.36 -11.89 0.39
C ASP A 157 14.82 -12.31 0.08
N GLY A 158 15.75 -11.34 0.11
CA GLY A 158 17.16 -11.51 -0.18
C GLY A 158 17.52 -11.38 -1.67
N ALA A 159 16.59 -11.64 -2.58
CA ALA A 159 16.76 -11.37 -4.01
C ALA A 159 16.10 -10.03 -4.41
N ARG A 160 14.94 -9.75 -3.81
CA ARG A 160 14.16 -8.54 -4.01
C ARG A 160 14.25 -7.63 -2.79
N ALA A 161 14.49 -6.35 -3.03
CA ALA A 161 14.49 -5.33 -2.00
C ALA A 161 13.07 -5.06 -1.47
N GLY A 162 12.91 -5.04 -0.15
CA GLY A 162 11.69 -4.57 0.53
C GLY A 162 11.79 -3.10 0.95
N LEU A 163 10.75 -2.59 1.59
CA LEU A 163 10.62 -1.17 1.98
C LEU A 163 11.83 -0.66 2.78
N LYS A 164 12.34 -1.43 3.75
CA LYS A 164 13.49 -0.99 4.58
C LYS A 164 14.75 -0.72 3.77
N GLN A 165 15.01 -1.55 2.77
CA GLN A 165 16.16 -1.35 1.89
C GLN A 165 15.97 -0.09 1.07
N LEU A 166 14.78 0.14 0.50
CA LEU A 166 14.49 1.38 -0.25
C LEU A 166 14.60 2.63 0.62
N ILE A 167 14.13 2.59 1.86
CA ILE A 167 14.32 3.67 2.84
C ILE A 167 15.81 3.92 3.06
N SER A 168 16.62 2.87 3.22
CA SER A 168 18.07 3.02 3.39
C SER A 168 18.76 3.58 2.15
N GLU A 169 18.41 3.11 0.95
CA GLU A 169 18.93 3.61 -0.33
C GLU A 169 18.61 5.09 -0.50
N ARG A 170 17.35 5.46 -0.26
CA ARG A 170 16.85 6.84 -0.34
C ARG A 170 17.51 7.74 0.70
N LEU A 171 17.68 7.25 1.94
CA LEU A 171 18.35 8.00 2.99
C LEU A 171 19.81 8.31 2.64
N GLN A 172 20.55 7.34 2.08
CA GLN A 172 21.92 7.58 1.62
C GLN A 172 21.95 8.63 0.49
N ALA A 173 21.01 8.53 -0.45
CA ALA A 173 20.88 9.52 -1.52
C ALA A 173 20.52 10.92 -1.00
N ASP A 174 19.66 11.01 0.02
CA ASP A 174 19.27 12.28 0.63
C ASP A 174 20.39 12.89 1.47
N GLN A 175 21.11 12.08 2.27
CA GLN A 175 22.21 12.56 3.13
C GLN A 175 23.44 12.99 2.32
N GLY A 176 23.72 12.31 1.21
CA GLY A 176 24.96 12.47 0.46
C GLY A 176 26.18 11.93 1.22
N ALA A 177 27.31 11.83 0.51
CA ALA A 177 28.54 11.23 1.05
C ALA A 177 29.12 11.95 2.28
N ASP A 178 28.81 13.23 2.47
CA ASP A 178 29.31 14.06 3.58
C ASP A 178 28.28 14.26 4.71
N GLY A 179 27.10 13.64 4.61
CA GLY A 179 26.05 13.69 5.63
C GLY A 179 25.42 15.07 5.81
N ARG A 180 25.56 15.99 4.86
CA ARG A 180 24.98 17.35 4.93
C ARG A 180 23.62 17.49 4.27
N GLY A 181 23.04 16.39 3.80
CA GLY A 181 21.74 16.43 3.16
C GLY A 181 21.79 17.11 1.79
N ARG A 182 22.85 16.88 1.01
CA ARG A 182 23.11 17.54 -0.30
C ARG A 182 23.27 19.07 -0.22
N LEU A 183 23.71 19.57 0.93
CA LEU A 183 24.08 20.97 1.09
C LEU A 183 25.60 21.12 1.10
N VAL A 184 26.11 22.11 0.38
CA VAL A 184 27.48 22.57 0.47
C VAL A 184 27.52 23.78 1.40
N VAL A 185 28.24 23.68 2.51
CA VAL A 185 28.51 24.80 3.42
C VAL A 185 29.88 25.37 3.10
N ASN A 186 29.91 26.55 2.48
CA ASN A 186 31.17 27.19 2.10
C ASN A 186 31.82 27.87 3.31
N PRO A 187 33.16 27.88 3.41
CA PRO A 187 33.85 28.71 4.40
C PRO A 187 33.40 30.17 4.30
N ALA A 188 33.27 30.83 5.46
CA ALA A 188 32.90 32.25 5.51
C ALA A 188 33.90 33.11 4.71
N ALA A 189 33.37 34.03 3.89
CA ALA A 189 34.16 34.97 3.11
C ALA A 189 33.93 36.38 3.65
N GLY A 190 34.84 36.87 4.50
CA GLY A 190 34.60 38.10 5.25
C GLY A 190 33.36 37.96 6.15
N SER A 191 32.42 38.91 6.07
CA SER A 191 31.15 38.89 6.81
C SER A 191 30.07 38.00 6.19
N VAL A 192 30.38 37.27 5.11
CA VAL A 192 29.39 36.50 4.34
C VAL A 192 29.44 35.02 4.70
N VAL A 193 28.29 34.50 5.15
CA VAL A 193 28.01 33.06 5.26
C VAL A 193 27.33 32.62 3.97
N SER A 194 27.74 31.50 3.37
CA SER A 194 27.07 30.99 2.17
C SER A 194 26.89 29.48 2.21
N ILE A 195 25.72 29.04 1.76
CA ILE A 195 25.38 27.64 1.54
C ILE A 195 24.81 27.46 0.14
N GLN A 196 24.95 26.26 -0.40
CA GLN A 196 24.44 25.90 -1.72
C GLN A 196 23.68 24.58 -1.60
N ASP A 197 22.56 24.45 -2.31
CA ASP A 197 21.94 23.14 -2.53
C ASP A 197 22.50 22.46 -3.78
N ASP A 198 22.19 21.19 -3.94
CA ASP A 198 22.52 20.39 -5.12
C ASP A 198 21.29 20.33 -6.05
N PRO A 199 21.24 21.14 -7.12
CA PRO A 199 20.08 21.23 -7.99
C PRO A 199 20.02 20.07 -8.99
N GLY A 200 18.83 19.79 -9.52
CA GLY A 200 18.65 18.84 -10.62
C GLY A 200 18.32 17.40 -10.21
N HIS A 201 18.12 17.13 -8.92
CA HIS A 201 17.65 15.84 -8.41
C HIS A 201 16.72 16.02 -7.20
N PRO A 202 15.87 15.01 -6.89
CA PRO A 202 14.88 15.10 -5.80
C PRO A 202 15.47 14.97 -4.40
N PHE A 203 16.76 14.62 -4.29
CA PHE A 203 17.38 14.30 -3.01
C PHE A 203 17.82 15.51 -2.17
N GLY A 204 17.81 15.30 -0.85
CA GLY A 204 18.36 16.19 0.17
C GLY A 204 17.51 17.40 0.52
N PHE A 205 18.09 18.35 1.25
CA PHE A 205 17.46 19.64 1.54
C PHE A 205 17.42 20.50 0.28
N LYS A 206 16.30 21.21 0.08
CA LYS A 206 16.22 22.33 -0.87
C LYS A 206 16.12 23.64 -0.10
N ILE A 207 16.93 24.64 -0.46
CA ILE A 207 16.93 25.91 0.26
C ILE A 207 15.65 26.69 -0.09
N ALA A 208 14.84 27.00 0.92
CA ALA A 208 13.62 27.80 0.74
C ALA A 208 13.90 29.30 0.96
N GLY A 209 14.84 29.62 1.85
CA GLY A 209 15.28 31.00 2.11
C GLY A 209 15.88 31.18 3.50
N ALA A 210 16.13 32.43 3.88
CA ALA A 210 16.59 32.76 5.23
C ALA A 210 16.03 34.08 5.73
N THR A 211 16.06 34.28 7.04
CA THR A 211 15.72 35.53 7.72
C THR A 211 16.72 35.83 8.84
N SER A 212 16.84 37.11 9.22
CA SER A 212 17.63 37.54 10.37
C SER A 212 16.85 38.58 11.18
N SER A 213 17.07 38.64 12.50
CA SER A 213 16.43 39.64 13.37
C SER A 213 17.21 40.95 13.50
N PHE A 214 18.41 41.01 12.93
CA PHE A 214 19.34 42.15 13.06
C PHE A 214 19.68 42.81 11.71
N GLY A 215 18.90 42.51 10.66
CA GLY A 215 19.00 43.20 9.38
C GLY A 215 20.18 42.79 8.50
N ALA A 216 20.67 41.56 8.63
CA ALA A 216 21.64 41.00 7.68
C ALA A 216 21.07 41.03 6.25
N THR A 217 21.93 41.28 5.27
CA THR A 217 21.53 41.25 3.85
C THR A 217 21.49 39.80 3.38
N ILE A 218 20.32 39.36 2.89
CA ILE A 218 20.10 37.99 2.45
C ILE A 218 19.90 37.99 0.94
N ALA A 219 20.73 37.25 0.22
CA ALA A 219 20.57 37.02 -1.21
C ALA A 219 20.37 35.53 -1.46
N HIS A 220 19.27 35.19 -2.11
CA HIS A 220 18.91 33.82 -2.47
C HIS A 220 18.68 33.73 -3.98
N THR A 221 19.61 33.10 -4.68
CA THR A 221 19.52 32.79 -6.11
C THR A 221 19.95 31.36 -6.29
N LEU A 222 18.98 30.46 -6.48
CA LEU A 222 19.24 29.01 -6.58
C LEU A 222 20.42 28.70 -7.52
N PRO A 223 21.36 27.84 -7.11
CA PRO A 223 21.36 27.04 -5.86
C PRO A 223 21.90 27.76 -4.62
N ASN A 224 22.29 29.03 -4.72
CA ASN A 224 23.07 29.74 -3.70
C ASN A 224 22.20 30.57 -2.74
N LEU A 225 22.51 30.47 -1.46
CA LEU A 225 22.03 31.38 -0.41
C LEU A 225 23.22 32.02 0.31
N SER A 226 23.24 33.34 0.41
CA SER A 226 24.23 34.09 1.17
C SER A 226 23.59 35.01 2.21
N ILE A 227 24.22 35.08 3.38
CA ILE A 227 23.84 35.94 4.50
C ILE A 227 25.05 36.82 4.82
N ASP A 228 24.95 38.11 4.51
CA ASP A 228 25.98 39.09 4.83
C ASP A 228 25.59 39.86 6.10
N LEU A 229 26.42 39.72 7.14
CA LEU A 229 26.24 40.42 8.42
C LEU A 229 26.46 41.93 8.30
N GLY A 230 27.15 42.39 7.26
CA GLY A 230 27.55 43.77 7.08
C GLY A 230 28.70 44.19 7.99
N ALA A 231 28.77 45.49 8.31
CA ALA A 231 29.91 46.08 9.02
C ALA A 231 29.88 45.91 10.56
N ALA A 232 28.77 45.46 11.13
CA ALA A 232 28.59 45.35 12.58
C ALA A 232 28.19 43.92 12.97
N ASN A 233 28.64 43.49 14.16
CA ASN A 233 28.21 42.22 14.73
C ASN A 233 26.73 42.26 15.11
N PRO A 234 26.04 41.10 15.07
CA PRO A 234 24.69 40.99 15.61
C PRO A 234 24.67 41.30 17.12
N PRO A 235 23.56 41.87 17.64
CA PRO A 235 23.38 42.01 19.07
C PRO A 235 23.24 40.64 19.73
N GLU A 236 23.55 40.57 21.03
CA GLU A 236 23.27 39.36 21.83
C GLU A 236 21.77 39.01 21.77
N GLY A 237 21.46 37.73 21.53
CA GLY A 237 20.09 37.27 21.30
C GLY A 237 19.58 37.47 19.87
N GLY A 238 20.36 38.10 18.97
CA GLY A 238 20.04 38.17 17.54
C GLY A 238 19.94 36.78 16.92
N THR A 239 19.05 36.58 15.95
CA THR A 239 18.78 35.27 15.36
C THR A 239 19.00 35.26 13.86
N VAL A 240 19.51 34.13 13.36
CA VAL A 240 19.56 33.78 11.94
C VAL A 240 18.78 32.51 11.76
N ARG A 241 17.83 32.50 10.82
CA ARG A 241 17.00 31.34 10.51
C ARG A 241 17.12 30.98 9.04
N VAL A 242 17.49 29.73 8.75
CA VAL A 242 17.55 29.18 7.39
C VAL A 242 16.45 28.14 7.25
N GLN A 243 15.64 28.26 6.19
CA GLN A 243 14.48 27.41 5.92
C GLN A 243 14.79 26.46 4.77
N PHE A 244 14.35 25.21 4.91
CA PHE A 244 14.54 24.16 3.94
C PHE A 244 13.22 23.46 3.62
N THR A 245 13.05 23.08 2.36
CA THR A 245 12.04 22.11 1.94
C THR A 245 12.67 20.72 1.92
N LEU A 246 11.96 19.74 2.49
CA LEU A 246 12.37 18.36 2.61
C LEU A 246 11.83 17.50 1.44
N PRO A 247 12.40 16.30 1.21
CA PRO A 247 11.99 15.43 0.09
C PRO A 247 10.52 15.01 0.09
N ASP A 248 9.86 14.97 1.26
CA ASP A 248 8.43 14.67 1.41
C ASP A 248 7.52 15.90 1.20
N GLY A 249 8.10 17.05 0.87
CA GLY A 249 7.41 18.33 0.69
C GLY A 249 7.17 19.12 1.98
N SER A 250 7.52 18.57 3.15
CA SER A 250 7.45 19.31 4.42
C SER A 250 8.55 20.39 4.48
N SER A 251 8.45 21.30 5.45
CA SER A 251 9.43 22.37 5.65
C SER A 251 10.00 22.33 7.06
N THR A 252 11.31 22.53 7.17
CA THR A 252 12.03 22.64 8.44
C THR A 252 12.89 23.91 8.44
N ALA A 253 13.33 24.34 9.61
CA ALA A 253 14.19 25.50 9.74
C ALA A 253 15.24 25.32 10.83
N ILE A 254 16.47 25.73 10.53
CA ILE A 254 17.55 25.85 11.50
C ILE A 254 17.57 27.30 11.97
N GLU A 255 17.36 27.50 13.27
CA GLU A 255 17.45 28.81 13.91
C GLU A 255 18.66 28.82 14.85
N LEU A 256 19.55 29.79 14.64
CA LEU A 256 20.74 30.00 15.45
C LEU A 256 20.67 31.35 16.17
N THR A 257 21.02 31.37 17.45
CA THR A 257 21.00 32.58 18.29
C THR A 257 22.41 33.05 18.64
N ALA A 258 22.66 34.35 18.48
CA ALA A 258 23.91 35.00 18.84
C ALA A 258 24.10 35.03 20.36
N THR A 259 25.28 34.65 20.85
CA THR A 259 25.63 34.74 22.28
C THR A 259 27.03 35.30 22.48
N THR A 260 27.25 35.99 23.61
CA THR A 260 28.58 36.37 24.09
C THR A 260 29.20 35.33 25.03
N THR A 261 28.42 34.31 25.43
CA THR A 261 28.86 33.26 26.36
C THR A 261 29.67 32.19 25.64
N SER A 262 30.85 31.86 26.18
CA SER A 262 31.73 30.81 25.67
C SER A 262 31.89 29.67 26.70
N PRO A 263 31.70 28.39 26.31
CA PRO A 263 31.30 27.92 24.98
C PRO A 263 29.81 28.16 24.68
N PRO A 264 29.42 28.35 23.40
CA PRO A 264 28.02 28.51 23.01
C PRO A 264 27.23 27.23 23.29
N LYS A 265 25.94 27.38 23.64
CA LYS A 265 25.01 26.23 23.79
C LYS A 265 24.57 25.68 22.43
N PRO A 266 23.93 24.50 22.35
CA PRO A 266 23.28 24.05 21.12
C PRO A 266 22.36 25.12 20.54
N ASN A 267 22.32 25.22 19.20
CA ASN A 267 21.58 26.25 18.44
C ASN A 267 22.05 27.70 18.71
N GLN A 268 23.29 27.88 19.18
CA GLN A 268 23.89 29.20 19.36
C GLN A 268 25.20 29.31 18.59
N PHE A 269 25.55 30.55 18.23
CA PHE A 269 26.87 30.90 17.70
C PHE A 269 27.49 32.01 18.55
N LEU A 270 28.81 31.94 18.73
CA LEU A 270 29.55 32.95 19.48
C LEU A 270 29.74 34.21 18.62
N ILE A 271 29.46 35.38 19.20
CA ILE A 271 29.78 36.67 18.58
C ILE A 271 31.30 36.87 18.66
N GLY A 272 31.95 36.98 17.51
CA GLY A 272 33.40 37.16 17.38
C GLY A 272 33.85 38.62 17.53
N ALA A 273 35.16 38.85 17.51
CA ALA A 273 35.72 40.20 17.63
C ALA A 273 35.37 41.07 16.40
N THR A 274 35.30 40.46 15.23
CA THR A 274 34.90 41.09 13.96
C THR A 274 33.69 40.38 13.35
N PRO A 275 32.96 41.04 12.42
CA PRO A 275 31.92 40.37 11.62
C PRO A 275 32.43 39.14 10.87
N ALA A 276 33.70 39.12 10.46
CA ALA A 276 34.30 37.96 9.81
C ALA A 276 34.46 36.77 10.78
N ASP A 277 34.91 37.03 12.02
CA ASP A 277 34.98 35.99 13.05
C ASP A 277 33.58 35.46 13.39
N THR A 278 32.58 36.35 13.46
CA THR A 278 31.18 35.95 13.70
C THR A 278 30.63 35.12 12.54
N ALA A 279 30.89 35.50 11.29
CA ALA A 279 30.47 34.72 10.12
C ALA A 279 31.10 33.32 10.11
N ALA A 280 32.38 33.19 10.47
CA ALA A 280 33.03 31.89 10.64
C ALA A 280 32.35 31.05 11.73
N ASN A 281 32.01 31.66 12.88
CA ASN A 281 31.28 30.98 13.97
C ASN A 281 29.87 30.55 13.55
N ILE A 282 29.13 31.39 12.80
CA ILE A 282 27.82 31.03 12.24
C ILE A 282 27.97 29.85 11.28
N THR A 283 28.96 29.88 10.40
CA THR A 283 29.20 28.81 9.42
C THR A 283 29.46 27.47 10.12
N ALA A 284 30.30 27.45 11.16
CA ALA A 284 30.56 26.23 11.92
C ALA A 284 29.33 25.72 12.70
N ALA A 285 28.57 26.63 13.31
CA ALA A 285 27.34 26.28 14.02
C ALA A 285 26.25 25.76 13.06
N LEU A 286 26.11 26.39 11.90
CA LEU A 286 25.19 25.98 10.84
C LEU A 286 25.57 24.62 10.28
N ASP A 287 26.86 24.37 10.01
CA ASP A 287 27.37 23.08 9.54
C ASP A 287 26.99 21.94 10.50
N THR A 288 27.21 22.16 11.79
CA THR A 288 26.87 21.19 12.85
C THR A 288 25.36 20.92 12.90
N GLN A 289 24.53 21.97 12.78
CA GLN A 289 23.08 21.81 12.78
C GLN A 289 22.56 21.13 11.51
N ILE A 290 23.13 21.43 10.34
CA ILE A 290 22.78 20.77 9.07
C ILE A 290 23.04 19.27 9.17
N GLN A 291 24.23 18.86 9.65
CA GLN A 291 24.54 17.44 9.83
C GLN A 291 23.60 16.75 10.82
N ARG A 292 23.22 17.44 11.91
CA ARG A 292 22.23 16.92 12.87
C ARG A 292 20.85 16.75 12.21
N PHE A 293 20.35 17.78 11.53
CA PHE A 293 19.04 17.73 10.87
C PHE A 293 19.02 16.71 9.73
N ALA A 294 20.15 16.47 9.07
CA ALA A 294 20.31 15.41 8.07
C ALA A 294 20.09 13.99 8.67
N GLN A 295 20.35 13.82 9.97
CA GLN A 295 20.14 12.56 10.70
C GLN A 295 18.77 12.45 11.35
N THR A 296 18.05 13.57 11.54
CA THR A 296 16.74 13.60 12.19
C THR A 296 15.61 13.89 11.20
N ASP A 297 15.44 15.16 10.84
CA ASP A 297 14.31 15.67 10.07
C ASP A 297 14.36 15.16 8.63
N LEU A 298 15.54 15.23 8.00
CA LEU A 298 15.74 14.71 6.67
C LEU A 298 15.55 13.19 6.64
N ALA A 299 16.02 12.48 7.67
CA ALA A 299 15.87 11.03 7.73
C ALA A 299 14.41 10.59 7.84
N ALA A 300 13.61 11.32 8.63
CA ALA A 300 12.17 11.09 8.73
C ALA A 300 11.45 11.39 7.41
N ALA A 301 11.72 12.54 6.80
CA ALA A 301 11.14 12.91 5.50
C ALA A 301 11.55 11.95 4.38
N SER A 302 12.81 11.51 4.36
CA SER A 302 13.33 10.52 3.41
C SER A 302 12.59 9.19 3.52
N ALA A 303 12.34 8.71 4.74
CA ALA A 303 11.58 7.48 4.97
C ALA A 303 10.12 7.58 4.50
N ILE A 304 9.47 8.74 4.72
CA ILE A 304 8.10 8.99 4.22
C ILE A 304 8.10 8.99 2.68
N GLN A 305 9.04 9.71 2.08
CA GLN A 305 9.12 9.82 0.62
C GLN A 305 9.44 8.47 -0.04
N ALA A 306 10.34 7.67 0.52
CA ALA A 306 10.61 6.30 0.08
C ALA A 306 9.36 5.41 0.21
N GLY A 307 8.59 5.56 1.29
CA GLY A 307 7.31 4.87 1.46
C GLY A 307 6.30 5.22 0.37
N ASN A 308 6.17 6.51 0.04
CA ASN A 308 5.32 6.96 -1.06
C ASN A 308 5.76 6.35 -2.39
N GLU A 309 7.05 6.39 -2.71
CA GLU A 309 7.61 5.83 -3.94
C GLU A 309 7.53 4.31 -4.04
N TYR A 310 7.42 3.62 -2.90
CA TYR A 310 7.27 2.18 -2.83
C TYR A 310 5.80 1.73 -2.97
N PHE A 311 4.86 2.42 -2.32
CA PHE A 311 3.45 2.01 -2.29
C PHE A 311 2.57 2.72 -3.32
N ALA A 312 2.93 3.92 -3.79
CA ALA A 312 2.17 4.64 -4.81
C ALA A 312 2.49 4.12 -6.21
N THR A 313 2.14 2.86 -6.45
CA THR A 313 2.52 2.12 -7.66
C THR A 313 1.30 1.56 -8.38
N ASP A 314 1.45 1.35 -9.68
CA ASP A 314 0.46 0.68 -10.52
C ASP A 314 1.17 -0.13 -11.62
N ALA A 315 0.40 -0.76 -12.51
CA ALA A 315 0.95 -1.59 -13.58
C ALA A 315 1.90 -0.83 -14.56
N ALA A 316 1.78 0.49 -14.66
CA ALA A 316 2.63 1.35 -15.49
C ALA A 316 3.74 2.05 -14.68
N ASN A 317 3.56 2.20 -13.37
CA ASN A 317 4.46 2.92 -12.47
C ASN A 317 4.92 1.97 -11.33
N PRO A 318 5.97 1.17 -11.55
CA PRO A 318 6.49 0.27 -10.52
C PRO A 318 7.17 1.04 -9.37
N PRO A 319 7.44 0.39 -8.22
CA PRO A 319 8.16 1.00 -7.11
C PRO A 319 9.48 1.63 -7.57
N LEU A 320 9.76 2.87 -7.16
CA LEU A 320 11.02 3.53 -7.51
C LEU A 320 12.13 3.18 -6.52
N ARG A 321 13.34 3.04 -7.03
CA ARG A 321 14.57 2.84 -6.27
C ARG A 321 15.56 3.95 -6.61
N VAL A 322 16.55 4.14 -5.74
CA VAL A 322 17.66 5.05 -6.04
C VAL A 322 18.55 4.44 -7.12
N ASP A 323 18.94 5.26 -8.10
CA ASP A 323 19.89 4.86 -9.14
C ASP A 323 21.30 4.69 -8.54
N GLY A 324 21.73 3.44 -8.33
CA GLY A 324 23.01 3.10 -7.73
C GLY A 324 23.20 1.58 -7.62
N PRO A 325 24.19 1.10 -6.84
CA PRO A 325 25.16 1.85 -6.05
C PRO A 325 26.27 2.54 -6.89
N PRO A 326 26.99 3.53 -6.33
CA PRO A 326 26.85 4.07 -4.96
C PRO A 326 25.67 5.04 -4.80
N PHE A 327 24.85 4.85 -3.76
CA PHE A 327 23.59 5.60 -3.58
C PHE A 327 23.80 7.02 -3.04
N ASP A 328 24.87 7.25 -2.28
CA ASP A 328 25.26 8.54 -1.69
C ASP A 328 25.73 9.60 -2.72
N THR A 329 25.80 9.24 -4.00
CA THR A 329 26.08 10.15 -5.13
C THR A 329 25.01 10.08 -6.23
N ALA A 330 23.93 9.34 -5.98
CA ALA A 330 22.84 9.21 -6.93
C ALA A 330 22.15 10.56 -7.19
N THR A 331 21.83 10.80 -8.46
CA THR A 331 21.09 11.99 -8.92
C THR A 331 19.73 11.63 -9.52
N GLY A 332 19.38 10.34 -9.55
CA GLY A 332 18.14 9.84 -10.16
C GLY A 332 17.49 8.69 -9.41
N LEU A 333 16.26 8.41 -9.81
CA LEU A 333 15.51 7.23 -9.43
C LEU A 333 15.37 6.31 -10.64
N ILE A 334 15.36 5.01 -10.39
CA ILE A 334 15.11 3.97 -11.40
C ILE A 334 13.88 3.14 -11.02
N ALA A 335 13.17 2.67 -12.02
CA ALA A 335 12.07 1.74 -11.83
C ALA A 335 12.59 0.40 -11.26
N GLY A 336 11.99 -0.02 -10.15
CA GLY A 336 12.11 -1.38 -9.66
C GLY A 336 11.53 -2.38 -10.67
N THR A 337 12.06 -3.59 -10.64
CA THR A 337 11.61 -4.70 -11.47
C THR A 337 11.09 -5.82 -10.59
N PRO A 338 10.19 -6.70 -11.09
CA PRO A 338 9.74 -7.86 -10.34
C PRO A 338 10.87 -8.80 -9.86
N ALA A 339 12.06 -8.71 -10.47
CA ALA A 339 13.22 -9.52 -10.11
C ALA A 339 14.04 -8.94 -8.96
N ASN A 340 13.97 -7.63 -8.69
CA ASN A 340 14.85 -6.95 -7.74
C ASN A 340 14.12 -6.09 -6.70
N THR A 341 12.80 -5.95 -6.79
CA THR A 341 11.98 -5.19 -5.83
C THR A 341 10.71 -5.95 -5.53
N VAL A 342 10.33 -6.03 -4.26
CA VAL A 342 9.04 -6.57 -3.85
C VAL A 342 7.97 -5.55 -4.21
N SER A 343 6.85 -5.99 -4.79
CA SER A 343 5.70 -5.13 -5.07
C SER A 343 4.66 -5.31 -3.97
N GLY A 344 4.08 -4.21 -3.49
CA GLY A 344 2.96 -4.24 -2.55
C GLY A 344 1.60 -4.55 -3.21
N THR A 345 1.56 -4.57 -4.54
CA THR A 345 0.35 -4.82 -5.37
C THR A 345 0.61 -5.89 -6.43
#